data_AF-A0A935GXF8-F1
#
_entry.id   AF-A0A935GXF8-F1
#
_cell.length_a   1.000
_cell.length_b   1.000
_cell.length_c   1.000
_cell.angle_alpha   90.00
_cell.angle_beta   90.00
_cell.angle_gamma   90.00
#
_symmetry.space_group_name_H-M   'P 1'
#
loop_
_entity.id
_entity.type
_entity.pdbx_description
1 polymer ?
#
loop_
_entity_poly.entity_id
_entity_poly.type
_entity_poly.pdbx_seq_one_letter_code
_entity_poly.pdbx_strand_id
1 'polypeptide(L)'
;MQVEIVLRKFGNSTGAAFPPSVLKNLGLKAGQAMIMDTTADGKITLSPKRKYTLSELIAQCDPKAPPPADMALWDAARSVGQEIL
;
A
#
# COMPACT_ATOMS: atom_id res chain seq x y z
N MET A 1 10.95 -17.58 11.18
CA MET A 1 9.94 -18.48 11.79
C MET A 1 9.13 -19.08 10.66
N GLN A 2 9.19 -20.39 10.47
CA GLN A 2 8.41 -21.10 9.47
C GLN A 2 7.26 -21.80 10.19
N VAL A 3 6.03 -21.55 9.75
CA VAL A 3 4.84 -22.23 10.30
C VAL A 3 4.05 -22.77 9.13
N GLU A 4 3.74 -24.05 9.18
CA GLU A 4 2.88 -24.69 8.20
C GLU A 4 1.42 -24.37 8.52
N ILE A 5 0.68 -23.92 7.50
CA ILE A 5 -0.75 -23.65 7.59
C ILE A 5 -1.44 -24.29 6.39
N VAL A 6 -2.68 -24.73 6.60
CA VAL A 6 -3.49 -25.37 5.55
C VAL A 6 -4.56 -24.41 5.08
N LEU A 7 -4.68 -24.26 3.76
CA LEU A 7 -5.79 -23.54 3.15
C LEU A 7 -7.08 -24.35 3.29
N ARG A 8 -8.13 -23.69 3.78
CA ARG A 8 -9.44 -24.29 4.02
C ARG A 8 -10.52 -23.52 3.28
N LYS A 9 -11.57 -24.23 2.87
CA LYS A 9 -12.79 -23.63 2.31
C LYS A 9 -13.56 -22.89 3.41
N PHE A 10 -13.88 -21.63 3.13
CA PHE A 10 -14.78 -20.78 3.92
C PHE A 10 -15.96 -20.39 3.03
N GLY A 11 -16.99 -21.24 2.98
CA GLY A 11 -18.10 -21.11 2.04
C GLY A 11 -17.59 -21.14 0.59
N ASN A 12 -17.81 -20.06 -0.15
CA ASN A 12 -17.34 -19.92 -1.52
C ASN A 12 -15.88 -19.46 -1.66
N SER A 13 -15.22 -19.10 -0.55
CA SER A 13 -13.84 -18.62 -0.53
C SER A 13 -12.87 -19.68 0.02
N THR A 14 -11.57 -19.43 -0.14
CA THR A 14 -10.51 -20.23 0.49
C THR A 14 -9.64 -19.29 1.31
N GLY A 15 -9.26 -19.70 2.51
CA GLY A 15 -8.38 -18.90 3.35
C GLY A 15 -7.54 -19.74 4.29
N ALA A 16 -6.66 -19.09 5.03
CA ALA A 16 -5.82 -19.72 6.05
C ALA A 16 -6.10 -19.14 7.43
N ALA A 17 -5.98 -19.96 8.46
CA ALA A 17 -5.98 -19.47 9.84
C ALA A 17 -4.57 -19.04 10.22
N PHE A 18 -4.41 -17.79 10.67
CA PHE A 18 -3.13 -17.30 11.19
C PHE A 18 -2.93 -17.75 12.64
N PRO A 19 -1.80 -18.39 12.99
CA PRO A 19 -1.47 -18.69 14.37
C PRO A 19 -1.41 -17.42 15.24
N PRO A 20 -1.87 -17.46 16.50
CA PRO A 20 -1.85 -16.29 17.38
C PRO A 20 -0.45 -15.68 17.57
N SER A 21 0.59 -16.52 17.56
CA SER A 21 1.99 -16.09 17.66
C SER A 21 2.43 -15.22 16.48
N VAL A 22 2.00 -15.56 15.26
CA VAL A 22 2.29 -14.78 14.05
C VAL A 22 1.62 -13.41 14.12
N LEU A 23 0.34 -13.37 14.51
CA LEU A 23 -0.39 -12.11 14.66
C LEU A 23 0.25 -11.21 15.73
N LYS A 24 0.61 -11.76 16.90
CA LYS A 24 1.25 -11.01 17.98
C LYS A 24 2.61 -10.45 17.56
N ASN A 25 3.44 -11.25 16.90
CA ASN A 25 4.76 -10.82 16.44
C ASN A 25 4.70 -9.73 15.38
N LEU A 26 3.68 -9.77 14.51
CA LEU A 26 3.46 -8.77 13.46
C LEU A 26 2.59 -7.59 13.92
N GLY A 27 2.11 -7.58 15.18
CA GLY A 27 1.23 -6.54 15.70
C GLY A 27 -0.15 -6.47 15.01
N LEU A 28 -0.59 -7.56 14.39
CA LEU A 28 -1.85 -7.63 13.64
C LEU A 28 -3.01 -8.09 14.54
N LYS A 29 -4.22 -7.66 14.20
CA LYS A 29 -5.45 -8.04 14.92
C LYS A 29 -6.47 -8.66 13.97
N ALA A 30 -7.31 -9.57 14.48
CA ALA A 30 -8.44 -10.10 13.72
C ALA A 30 -9.39 -8.96 13.31
N GLY A 31 -9.89 -9.01 12.07
CA GLY A 31 -10.75 -7.96 11.50
C GLY A 31 -10.01 -6.72 10.99
N GLN A 32 -8.68 -6.65 11.11
CA GLN A 32 -7.88 -5.57 10.53
C GLN A 32 -7.91 -5.63 8.99
N ALA A 33 -8.06 -4.47 8.34
CA ALA A 33 -8.00 -4.36 6.89
C ALA A 33 -6.57 -4.60 6.38
N MET A 34 -6.43 -5.48 5.41
CA MET A 34 -5.17 -5.85 4.77
C MET A 34 -5.28 -5.68 3.26
N ILE A 35 -4.14 -5.43 2.62
CA ILE A 35 -3.97 -5.50 1.17
C ILE A 35 -3.27 -6.82 0.86
N MET A 36 -3.76 -7.50 -0.18
CA MET A 36 -3.20 -8.75 -0.68
C MET A 36 -2.72 -8.54 -2.10
N ASP A 37 -1.43 -8.76 -2.31
CA ASP A 37 -0.79 -8.64 -3.62
C ASP A 37 -0.10 -9.95 -3.99
N THR A 38 -0.08 -10.24 -5.29
CA THR A 38 0.64 -11.40 -5.85
C THR A 38 1.90 -10.90 -6.56
N THR A 39 3.05 -11.42 -6.18
CA THR A 39 4.32 -11.12 -6.82
C THR A 39 4.52 -11.97 -8.08
N ALA A 40 5.38 -11.53 -9.00
CA ALA A 40 5.65 -12.23 -10.25
C ALA A 40 6.23 -13.65 -10.06
N ASP A 41 6.89 -13.91 -8.92
CA ASP A 41 7.40 -15.22 -8.52
C ASP A 41 6.35 -16.11 -7.83
N GLY A 42 5.07 -15.74 -7.90
CA GLY A 42 3.96 -16.56 -7.43
C GLY A 42 3.77 -16.57 -5.92
N LYS A 43 4.31 -15.57 -5.19
CA LYS A 43 4.10 -15.44 -3.74
C LYS A 43 2.94 -14.49 -3.45
N ILE A 44 2.27 -14.74 -2.33
CA ILE A 44 1.26 -13.85 -1.78
C ILE A 44 1.93 -12.98 -0.72
N THR A 45 1.76 -11.67 -0.82
CA THR A 45 2.18 -10.70 0.18
C THR A 45 0.96 -10.05 0.82
N LEU A 46 0.99 -9.92 2.15
CA LEU A 46 -0.07 -9.30 2.93
C LEU A 46 0.52 -8.11 3.69
N SER A 47 -0.09 -6.94 3.51
CA SER A 47 0.33 -5.71 4.20
C SER A 47 -0.86 -5.02 4.87
N PRO A 48 -0.70 -4.41 6.05
CA PRO A 48 -1.75 -3.59 6.65
C PRO A 48 -2.17 -2.48 5.70
N LYS A 49 -3.49 -2.30 5.51
CA LYS A 49 -3.99 -1.12 4.81
C LYS A 49 -3.72 0.12 5.66
N ARG A 50 -2.66 0.85 5.34
CA ARG A 50 -2.32 2.10 6.03
C ARG A 50 -3.28 3.21 5.60
N LYS A 51 -3.77 3.95 6.58
CA LYS A 51 -4.35 5.28 6.36
C LYS A 51 -3.24 6.27 6.69
N TYR A 52 -2.94 7.14 5.75
CA TYR A 52 -1.94 8.18 5.96
C TYR A 52 -2.64 9.44 6.45
N THR A 53 -2.02 10.10 7.42
CA THR A 53 -2.32 11.48 7.80
C THR A 53 -1.47 12.44 6.96
N LEU A 54 -1.95 13.68 6.81
CA LEU A 54 -1.20 14.70 6.07
C LEU A 54 0.21 14.90 6.65
N SER A 55 0.34 14.90 7.97
CA SER A 55 1.64 15.06 8.64
C SER A 55 2.60 13.91 8.35
N GLU A 56 2.13 12.66 8.30
CA GLU A 56 2.95 11.51 7.93
C GLU A 56 3.45 11.58 6.48
N LEU A 57 2.64 12.10 5.56
CA LEU A 57 3.05 12.28 4.17
C LEU A 57 4.06 13.42 4.04
N ILE A 58 3.81 14.56 4.68
CA ILE A 58 4.73 15.71 4.66
C ILE A 58 6.08 15.31 5.28
N ALA A 59 6.10 14.52 6.36
CA ALA A 59 7.34 14.07 6.98
C ALA A 59 8.20 13.17 6.08
N GLN A 60 7.64 12.59 5.01
CA GLN A 60 8.38 11.79 4.03
C GLN A 60 8.96 12.65 2.89
N CYS A 61 8.55 13.91 2.76
CA CYS A 61 9.08 14.82 1.76
C CYS A 61 10.46 15.36 2.20
N ASP A 62 11.40 15.45 1.26
CA ASP A 62 12.64 16.21 1.46
C ASP A 62 12.38 17.69 1.16
N PRO A 63 12.42 18.59 2.16
CA PRO A 63 12.18 20.02 1.95
C PRO A 63 13.26 20.70 1.11
N LYS A 64 14.40 20.04 0.90
CA LYS A 64 15.53 20.55 0.12
C LYS A 64 15.59 19.93 -1.28
N ALA A 65 14.62 19.08 -1.64
CA ALA A 65 14.56 18.51 -2.98
C ALA A 65 14.47 19.64 -4.03
N PRO A 66 15.24 19.57 -5.11
CA PRO A 66 15.13 20.54 -6.19
C PRO A 66 13.76 20.42 -6.87
N PRO A 67 13.27 21.52 -7.49
CA PRO A 67 12.08 21.47 -8.32
C PRO A 67 12.20 20.39 -9.43
N PRO A 68 11.08 19.77 -9.84
CA PRO A 68 11.06 18.84 -10.97
C PRO A 68 11.65 19.45 -12.24
N ALA A 69 12.34 18.64 -13.04
CA ALA A 69 13.04 19.11 -14.24
C ALA A 69 12.10 19.72 -15.30
N ASP A 70 10.84 19.30 -15.32
CA ASP A 70 9.79 19.80 -16.21
C ASP A 70 9.07 21.03 -15.65
N MET A 71 9.31 21.44 -14.40
CA MET A 71 8.60 22.56 -13.79
C MET A 71 8.79 23.87 -14.57
N ALA A 72 9.97 24.09 -15.13
CA ALA A 72 10.24 25.23 -16.01
C ALA A 72 9.41 25.21 -17.31
N LEU A 73 9.05 24.02 -17.82
CA LEU A 73 8.17 23.88 -18.97
C LEU A 73 6.74 24.27 -18.63
N TRP A 74 6.28 23.92 -17.43
CA TRP A 74 4.95 24.32 -16.92
C TRP A 74 4.89 25.83 -16.69
N ASP A 75 5.92 26.43 -16.09
CA ASP A 75 5.98 27.88 -15.85
C ASP A 75 6.00 28.70 -17.16
N ALA A 76 6.60 28.14 -18.22
CA ALA A 76 6.66 28.77 -19.54
C ALA A 76 5.50 28.39 -20.48
N ALA A 77 4.62 27.46 -20.06
CA ALA A 77 3.53 26.99 -20.89
C ALA A 77 2.51 28.11 -21.12
N ARG A 78 2.13 28.34 -22.38
CA ARG A 78 1.04 29.26 -22.72
C ARG A 78 -0.31 28.57 -22.52
N SER A 79 -1.34 29.36 -22.22
CA SER A 79 -2.72 28.90 -22.19
C SER A 79 -3.09 28.22 -23.52
N VAL A 80 -3.57 26.98 -23.47
CA VAL A 80 -3.99 26.20 -24.65
C VAL A 80 -5.50 26.32 -24.91
N GLY A 81 -6.30 26.67 -23.89
CA GLY A 81 -7.74 26.94 -24.04
C GLY A 81 -8.61 25.71 -24.31
N GLN A 82 -8.21 24.52 -23.84
CA GLN A 82 -8.96 23.26 -23.98
C GLN A 82 -9.80 22.90 -22.75
N GLU A 83 -10.05 23.86 -21.88
CA GLU A 83 -10.89 23.63 -20.70
C GLU A 83 -12.36 23.49 -21.13
N ILE A 84 -13.04 22.48 -20.62
CA ILE A 84 -14.45 22.23 -20.92
C ILE A 84 -15.30 23.16 -20.04
N LEU A 85 -16.25 23.87 -20.65
CA LEU A 85 -17.24 24.70 -19.94
C LEU A 85 -18.24 23.87 -19.14
#